data_AF-A0A1D6NAV7-F1
#
_entry.id   AF-A0A1D6NAV7-F1
#
_cell.length_a   1.000
_cell.length_b   1.000
_cell.length_c   1.000
_cell.angle_alpha   90.00
_cell.angle_beta   90.00
_cell.angle_gamma   90.00
#
_symmetry.space_group_name_H-M   'P 1'
#
loop_
_entity.id
_entity.type
_entity.pdbx_description
1 polymer ?
#
loop_
_entity_poly.entity_id
_entity_poly.type
_entity_poly.pdbx_seq_one_letter_code
_entity_poly.pdbx_strand_id
1 'polypeptide(L)'
;MKDMRDALGSQMFFSGEHLHVRCSSHVLNIMVQAGLKVVPNAVGKVRDIIKVVISTPSRLQIFNSIVQTLGLRSKSGLILDVPHRWNATYDMLNEALKYKAALNRYAVEQHHECPTEEDWSKAEALHGFLQEFSDATKAFSADRHPTAHLFLKMLLVIRGVLLDENYNSNELLNEMANVMYTKFQKYWINPNIVLLIAAVLDPSMKTEFVKFYFYTVGDNVDMKMRELKRYLKKYYLEYEKIMRSHSLHVFITPDDQMRSEPSTSSPLCGKRRVEHAFAQFASQNANARPERTEMDTYLEDPRILIKPDECFNVLGWWKKNSDAYPILSLMARDFMAIPVSTVSSESAFSAAGRVLGKNRTSLSPETLEALVCAKDWLIGFNDEEEGEPMTGKRMFDSDDEEYDWEI
;
A
#
# COMPACT_ATOMS: atom_id res chain seq x y z
N MET A 1 -16.50 8.89 13.45
CA MET A 1 -15.23 9.66 13.62
C MET A 1 -15.26 10.55 14.85
N LYS A 2 -16.26 11.41 15.02
CA LYS A 2 -16.51 12.11 16.31
C LYS A 2 -16.60 11.09 17.44
N ASP A 3 -17.41 10.05 17.28
CA ASP A 3 -17.57 8.97 18.27
C ASP A 3 -16.27 8.31 18.76
N MET A 4 -15.33 7.94 17.87
CA MET A 4 -14.08 7.29 18.34
C MET A 4 -13.12 8.27 19.02
N ARG A 5 -13.02 9.51 18.53
CA ARG A 5 -12.20 10.54 19.21
C ARG A 5 -12.83 10.98 20.52
N ASP A 6 -14.15 11.05 20.57
CA ASP A 6 -14.91 11.43 21.76
C ASP A 6 -14.90 10.28 22.80
N ALA A 7 -14.96 9.02 22.37
CA ALA A 7 -14.95 7.85 23.25
C ALA A 7 -13.54 7.44 23.73
N LEU A 8 -12.52 7.48 22.86
CA LEU A 8 -11.18 6.95 23.14
C LEU A 8 -10.07 8.01 23.12
N GLY A 9 -10.39 9.27 22.82
CA GLY A 9 -9.39 10.32 22.65
C GLY A 9 -8.48 10.52 23.87
N SER A 10 -8.99 10.35 25.09
CA SER A 10 -8.18 10.44 26.31
C SER A 10 -7.14 9.33 26.46
N GLN A 11 -7.34 8.20 25.77
CA GLN A 11 -6.44 7.03 25.80
C GLN A 11 -5.50 6.98 24.59
N MET A 12 -5.71 7.84 23.59
CA MET A 12 -4.91 7.89 22.36
C MET A 12 -3.89 9.03 22.40
N PHE A 13 -2.76 8.82 21.73
CA PHE A 13 -1.78 9.90 21.51
C PHE A 13 -2.42 11.11 20.82
N PHE A 14 -2.16 12.29 21.39
CA PHE A 14 -2.62 13.58 20.87
C PHE A 14 -4.14 13.60 20.61
N SER A 15 -4.93 12.94 21.45
CA SER A 15 -6.39 12.88 21.32
C SER A 15 -6.88 12.34 19.97
N GLY A 16 -6.09 11.45 19.35
CA GLY A 16 -6.42 10.84 18.06
C GLY A 16 -6.29 11.81 16.87
N GLU A 17 -5.57 12.92 17.01
CA GLU A 17 -5.34 13.95 15.97
C GLU A 17 -4.95 13.34 14.62
N HIS A 18 -4.12 12.30 14.63
CA HIS A 18 -3.59 11.65 13.43
C HIS A 18 -4.20 10.28 13.12
N LEU A 19 -5.20 9.82 13.88
CA LEU A 19 -5.79 8.49 13.76
C LEU A 19 -6.34 8.20 12.35
N HIS A 20 -6.98 9.20 11.74
CA HIS A 20 -7.62 9.02 10.45
C HIS A 20 -6.64 9.22 9.30
N VAL A 21 -6.19 8.11 8.73
CA VAL A 21 -5.43 8.06 7.48
C VAL A 21 -6.40 7.69 6.36
N ARG A 22 -6.41 8.47 5.26
CA ARG A 22 -7.25 8.16 4.10
C ARG A 22 -6.69 6.94 3.36
N CYS A 23 -7.57 6.04 2.94
CA CYS A 23 -7.18 4.92 2.09
C CYS A 23 -6.70 5.41 0.72
N SER A 24 -5.45 5.10 0.39
CA SER A 24 -4.79 5.55 -0.85
C SER A 24 -5.43 4.91 -2.07
N SER A 25 -5.76 3.63 -2.01
CA SER A 25 -6.46 2.92 -3.10
C SER A 25 -7.87 3.49 -3.34
N HIS A 26 -8.57 3.93 -2.28
CA HIS A 26 -9.86 4.59 -2.44
C HIS A 26 -9.71 5.98 -3.09
N VAL A 27 -8.72 6.76 -2.68
CA VAL A 27 -8.43 8.06 -3.32
C VAL A 27 -8.03 7.86 -4.78
N LEU A 28 -7.16 6.89 -5.08
CA LEU A 28 -6.78 6.55 -6.46
C LEU A 28 -8.00 6.15 -7.29
N ASN A 29 -8.88 5.30 -6.76
CA ASN A 29 -10.15 4.99 -7.42
C ASN A 29 -10.96 6.26 -7.71
N ILE A 30 -11.17 7.16 -6.72
CA ILE A 30 -11.88 8.43 -6.97
C ILE A 30 -11.23 9.25 -8.09
N MET A 31 -9.89 9.32 -8.13
CA MET A 31 -9.17 10.07 -9.16
C MET A 31 -9.42 9.46 -10.55
N VAL A 32 -9.09 8.18 -10.73
CA VAL A 32 -9.19 7.53 -12.05
C VAL A 32 -10.62 7.55 -12.58
N GLN A 33 -11.60 7.37 -11.69
CA GLN A 33 -13.02 7.46 -12.04
C GLN A 33 -13.41 8.87 -12.48
N ALA A 34 -12.88 9.91 -11.84
CA ALA A 34 -13.12 11.28 -12.26
C ALA A 34 -12.52 11.55 -13.66
N GLY A 35 -11.35 10.98 -13.95
CA GLY A 35 -10.75 11.01 -15.29
C GLY A 35 -11.59 10.28 -16.33
N LEU A 36 -12.05 9.06 -16.06
CA LEU A 36 -12.86 8.29 -17.02
C LEU A 36 -14.20 8.96 -17.35
N LYS A 37 -14.78 9.72 -16.41
CA LYS A 37 -16.04 10.44 -16.64
C LYS A 37 -15.96 11.52 -17.72
N VAL A 38 -14.78 12.08 -17.99
CA VAL A 38 -14.60 13.09 -19.05
C VAL A 38 -14.32 12.49 -20.42
N VAL A 39 -14.03 11.18 -20.50
CA VAL A 39 -13.75 10.48 -21.76
C VAL A 39 -14.69 9.28 -22.03
N PRO A 40 -16.03 9.44 -21.89
CA PRO A 40 -16.96 8.30 -21.90
C PRO A 40 -16.97 7.52 -23.23
N ASN A 41 -16.64 8.21 -24.33
CA ASN A 41 -16.68 7.66 -25.68
C ASN A 41 -15.37 6.97 -26.10
N ALA A 42 -14.29 7.11 -25.31
CA ALA A 42 -12.97 6.56 -25.64
C ALA A 42 -12.96 5.04 -25.87
N VAL A 43 -13.88 4.34 -25.22
CA VAL A 43 -13.99 2.87 -25.28
C VAL A 43 -15.36 2.41 -25.79
N GLY A 44 -16.20 3.32 -26.28
CA GLY A 44 -17.60 3.05 -26.62
C GLY A 44 -17.74 1.92 -27.64
N LYS A 45 -17.07 2.06 -28.80
CA LYS A 45 -17.13 1.05 -29.88
C LYS A 45 -16.57 -0.31 -29.46
N VAL A 46 -15.46 -0.31 -28.73
CA VAL A 46 -14.83 -1.53 -28.22
C VAL A 46 -15.76 -2.24 -27.22
N ARG A 47 -16.36 -1.48 -26.30
CA ARG A 47 -17.35 -1.97 -25.35
C ARG A 47 -18.57 -2.56 -26.06
N ASP A 48 -19.09 -1.88 -27.07
CA ASP A 48 -20.31 -2.29 -27.77
C ASP A 48 -20.12 -3.59 -28.54
N ILE A 49 -18.97 -3.77 -29.22
CA ILE A 49 -18.70 -5.04 -29.90
C ILE A 49 -18.52 -6.19 -28.91
N ILE A 50 -17.88 -5.95 -27.75
CA ILE A 50 -17.74 -6.95 -26.68
C ILE A 50 -19.13 -7.34 -26.14
N LYS A 51 -19.99 -6.37 -25.83
CA LYS A 51 -21.37 -6.61 -25.40
C LYS A 51 -22.13 -7.50 -26.38
N VAL A 52 -21.99 -7.24 -27.68
CA VAL A 52 -22.62 -8.05 -28.74
C VAL A 52 -22.10 -9.48 -28.72
N VAL A 53 -20.78 -9.68 -28.65
CA VAL A 53 -20.15 -11.01 -28.66
C VAL A 53 -20.62 -11.86 -27.48
N ILE A 54 -20.69 -11.28 -26.28
CA ILE A 54 -21.03 -12.01 -25.05
C ILE A 54 -22.54 -12.13 -24.80
N SER A 55 -23.38 -11.46 -25.60
CA SER A 55 -24.83 -11.40 -25.34
C SER A 55 -25.52 -12.76 -25.44
N THR A 56 -24.97 -13.70 -26.21
CA THR A 56 -25.49 -15.07 -26.30
C THR A 56 -24.36 -16.10 -26.45
N PRO A 57 -24.55 -17.35 -25.96
CA PRO A 57 -23.56 -18.42 -26.15
C PRO A 57 -23.24 -18.70 -27.62
N SER A 58 -24.24 -18.62 -28.51
CA SER A 58 -24.05 -18.85 -29.95
C SER A 58 -23.14 -17.80 -30.59
N ARG A 59 -23.27 -16.53 -30.20
CA ARG A 59 -22.40 -15.45 -30.68
C ARG A 59 -20.96 -15.62 -30.20
N LEU A 60 -20.79 -16.01 -28.94
CA LEU A 60 -19.48 -16.32 -28.39
C LEU A 60 -18.83 -17.54 -29.08
N GLN A 61 -19.61 -18.54 -29.50
CA GLN A 61 -19.11 -19.67 -30.29
C GLN A 61 -18.61 -19.22 -31.67
N ILE A 62 -19.34 -18.35 -32.36
CA ILE A 62 -18.91 -17.76 -33.65
C ILE A 62 -17.62 -16.95 -33.45
N PHE A 63 -17.55 -16.11 -32.42
CA PHE A 63 -16.32 -15.40 -32.08
C PHE A 63 -15.16 -16.38 -31.82
N ASN A 64 -15.40 -17.47 -31.09
CA ASN A 64 -14.37 -18.46 -30.79
C ASN A 64 -13.86 -19.23 -32.03
N SER A 65 -14.69 -19.46 -33.05
CA SER A 65 -14.22 -20.05 -34.31
C SER A 65 -13.30 -19.11 -35.08
N ILE A 66 -13.59 -17.80 -35.05
CA ILE A 66 -12.71 -16.75 -35.60
C ILE A 66 -11.39 -16.71 -34.83
N VAL A 67 -11.45 -16.69 -33.51
CA VAL A 67 -10.27 -16.70 -32.61
C VAL A 67 -9.37 -17.90 -32.89
N GLN A 68 -9.93 -19.10 -33.06
CA GLN A 68 -9.18 -20.30 -33.41
C GLN A 68 -8.52 -20.20 -34.78
N THR A 69 -9.22 -19.64 -35.78
CA THR A 69 -8.67 -19.41 -37.12
C THR A 69 -7.48 -18.45 -37.11
N LEU A 70 -7.45 -17.52 -36.15
CA LEU A 70 -6.35 -16.58 -35.93
C LEU A 70 -5.24 -17.13 -35.02
N GLY A 71 -5.31 -18.41 -34.60
CA GLY A 71 -4.31 -19.04 -33.73
C GLY A 71 -4.36 -18.57 -32.28
N LEU A 72 -5.44 -17.92 -31.86
CA LEU A 72 -5.63 -17.41 -30.50
C LEU A 72 -6.40 -18.42 -29.64
N ARG A 73 -6.27 -18.30 -28.31
CA ARG A 73 -6.98 -19.18 -27.36
C ARG A 73 -8.46 -18.80 -27.26
N SER A 74 -9.35 -19.78 -27.45
CA SER A 74 -10.78 -19.63 -27.20
C SER A 74 -11.10 -19.22 -25.76
N LYS A 75 -12.21 -18.53 -25.57
CA LYS A 75 -12.64 -17.94 -24.31
C LYS A 75 -14.03 -18.44 -23.91
N SER A 76 -14.23 -18.64 -22.61
CA SER A 76 -15.56 -18.90 -22.03
C SER A 76 -16.41 -17.63 -21.89
N GLY A 77 -15.80 -16.46 -22.04
CA GLY A 77 -16.42 -15.14 -22.04
C GLY A 77 -15.35 -14.05 -22.23
N LEU A 78 -15.78 -12.84 -22.60
CA LEU A 78 -14.94 -11.64 -22.59
C LEU A 78 -15.33 -10.77 -21.39
N ILE A 79 -14.37 -10.06 -20.83
CA ILE A 79 -14.57 -9.12 -19.74
C ILE A 79 -15.31 -7.90 -20.29
N LEU A 80 -16.49 -7.62 -19.77
CA LEU A 80 -17.21 -6.38 -20.00
C LEU A 80 -16.96 -5.42 -18.84
N ASP A 81 -16.76 -4.14 -19.18
CA ASP A 81 -16.57 -3.14 -18.15
C ASP A 81 -17.83 -2.84 -17.34
N VAL A 82 -17.62 -2.28 -16.17
CA VAL A 82 -18.66 -1.70 -15.33
C VAL A 82 -18.40 -0.20 -15.30
N PRO A 83 -19.25 0.67 -15.88
CA PRO A 83 -18.92 2.07 -16.13
C PRO A 83 -18.49 2.89 -14.91
N HIS A 84 -18.86 2.47 -13.71
CA HIS A 84 -18.49 3.11 -12.44
C HIS A 84 -17.33 2.40 -11.71
N ARG A 85 -16.66 1.42 -12.33
CA ARG A 85 -15.49 0.67 -11.80
C ARG A 85 -14.36 0.68 -12.83
N TRP A 86 -13.44 1.63 -12.72
CA TRP A 86 -12.33 1.81 -13.66
C TRP A 86 -11.45 0.57 -13.80
N ASN A 87 -11.29 -0.24 -12.74
CA ASN A 87 -10.56 -1.50 -12.80
C ASN A 87 -11.19 -2.45 -13.84
N ALA A 88 -12.53 -2.51 -13.90
CA ALA A 88 -13.24 -3.32 -14.90
C ALA A 88 -13.07 -2.76 -16.31
N THR A 89 -13.03 -1.43 -16.48
CA THR A 89 -12.69 -0.79 -17.76
C THR A 89 -11.27 -1.13 -18.20
N TYR A 90 -10.29 -1.06 -17.29
CA TYR A 90 -8.92 -1.46 -17.57
C TYR A 90 -8.81 -2.94 -17.94
N ASP A 91 -9.46 -3.83 -17.19
CA ASP A 91 -9.46 -5.27 -17.45
C ASP A 91 -10.11 -5.61 -18.80
N MET A 92 -11.23 -4.96 -19.15
CA MET A 92 -11.86 -5.05 -20.47
C MET A 92 -10.88 -4.65 -21.58
N LEU A 93 -10.21 -3.50 -21.46
CA LEU A 93 -9.25 -3.05 -22.47
C LEU A 93 -8.05 -3.99 -22.59
N ASN A 94 -7.49 -4.41 -21.46
CA ASN A 94 -6.35 -5.34 -21.40
C ASN A 94 -6.66 -6.69 -22.05
N GLU A 95 -7.91 -7.13 -22.05
CA GLU A 95 -8.35 -8.31 -22.79
C GLU A 95 -8.66 -7.98 -24.26
N ALA A 96 -9.46 -6.94 -24.50
CA ALA A 96 -9.92 -6.55 -25.84
C ALA A 96 -8.76 -6.35 -26.82
N LEU A 97 -7.68 -5.70 -26.39
CA LEU A 97 -6.50 -5.44 -27.23
C LEU A 97 -5.82 -6.73 -27.71
N LYS A 98 -5.85 -7.81 -26.90
CA LYS A 98 -5.31 -9.13 -27.30
C LYS A 98 -6.16 -9.79 -28.38
N TYR A 99 -7.43 -9.41 -28.48
CA TYR A 99 -8.40 -9.95 -29.42
C TYR A 99 -8.85 -8.94 -30.49
N LYS A 100 -8.15 -7.80 -30.64
CA LYS A 100 -8.46 -6.71 -31.61
C LYS A 100 -8.83 -7.24 -32.99
N ALA A 101 -7.95 -8.07 -33.58
CA ALA A 101 -8.18 -8.64 -34.91
C ALA A 101 -9.42 -9.55 -34.98
N ALA A 102 -9.68 -10.34 -33.94
CA ALA A 102 -10.84 -11.22 -33.86
C ALA A 102 -12.15 -10.43 -33.70
N LEU A 103 -12.14 -9.38 -32.87
CA LEU A 103 -13.29 -8.50 -32.64
C LEU A 103 -13.67 -7.74 -33.92
N ASN A 104 -12.70 -7.18 -34.63
CA ASN A 104 -12.96 -6.51 -35.91
C ASN A 104 -13.48 -7.49 -36.96
N ARG A 105 -12.90 -8.68 -37.07
CA ARG A 105 -13.37 -9.71 -38.01
C ARG A 105 -14.79 -10.17 -37.69
N TYR A 106 -15.09 -10.39 -36.41
CA TYR A 106 -16.45 -10.71 -35.96
C TYR A 106 -17.44 -9.59 -36.33
N ALA A 107 -17.08 -8.32 -36.11
CA ALA A 107 -17.95 -7.20 -36.45
C ALA A 107 -18.29 -7.17 -37.95
N VAL A 108 -17.28 -7.37 -38.82
CA VAL A 108 -17.46 -7.41 -40.27
C VAL A 108 -18.31 -8.61 -40.71
N GLU A 109 -17.99 -9.83 -40.24
CA GLU A 109 -18.69 -11.06 -40.64
C GLU A 109 -20.15 -11.11 -40.13
N GLN A 110 -20.44 -10.46 -39.00
CA GLN A 110 -21.78 -10.43 -38.40
C GLN A 110 -22.53 -9.12 -38.66
N HIS A 111 -22.04 -8.27 -39.57
CA HIS A 111 -22.66 -7.00 -39.96
C HIS A 111 -22.94 -6.03 -38.80
N HIS A 112 -22.03 -5.99 -37.82
CA HIS A 112 -22.03 -5.00 -36.74
C HIS A 112 -21.08 -3.84 -37.04
N GLU A 113 -21.25 -2.74 -36.33
CA GLU A 113 -20.36 -1.60 -36.44
C GLU A 113 -18.96 -1.98 -35.95
N CYS A 114 -17.96 -1.81 -36.83
CA CYS A 114 -16.59 -2.21 -36.57
C CYS A 114 -15.82 -1.04 -35.91
N PRO A 115 -15.10 -1.26 -34.79
CA PRO A 115 -14.22 -0.25 -34.25
C PRO A 115 -13.12 0.12 -35.25
N THR A 116 -12.95 1.42 -35.49
CA THR A 116 -11.96 1.96 -36.43
C THR A 116 -10.54 1.90 -35.84
N GLU A 117 -9.52 2.11 -36.66
CA GLU A 117 -8.14 2.26 -36.13
C GLU A 117 -8.00 3.46 -35.18
N GLU A 118 -8.81 4.51 -35.36
CA GLU A 118 -8.84 5.64 -34.43
C GLU A 118 -9.42 5.23 -33.07
N ASP A 119 -10.49 4.43 -33.05
CA ASP A 119 -11.07 3.88 -31.81
C ASP A 119 -10.07 2.98 -31.08
N TRP A 120 -9.35 2.13 -31.82
CA TRP A 120 -8.32 1.27 -31.24
C TRP A 120 -7.11 2.07 -30.73
N SER A 121 -6.69 3.12 -31.44
CA SER A 121 -5.61 4.00 -30.99
C SER A 121 -5.97 4.71 -29.67
N LYS A 122 -7.22 5.17 -29.53
CA LYS A 122 -7.73 5.73 -28.26
C LYS A 122 -7.75 4.67 -27.14
N ALA A 123 -8.21 3.47 -27.44
CA ALA A 123 -8.25 2.36 -26.49
C ALA A 123 -6.85 1.91 -26.02
N GLU A 124 -5.87 1.86 -26.93
CA GLU A 124 -4.46 1.55 -26.64
C GLU A 124 -3.81 2.64 -25.77
N ALA A 125 -4.01 3.91 -26.12
CA ALA A 125 -3.50 5.04 -25.34
C ALA A 125 -4.09 5.06 -23.92
N LEU A 126 -5.40 4.84 -23.80
CA LEU A 126 -6.09 4.77 -22.52
C LEU A 126 -5.65 3.55 -21.69
N HIS A 127 -5.48 2.39 -22.32
CA HIS A 127 -4.98 1.18 -21.65
C HIS A 127 -3.60 1.43 -21.03
N GLY A 128 -2.65 2.00 -21.79
CA GLY A 128 -1.32 2.31 -21.30
C GLY A 128 -1.33 3.31 -20.14
N PHE A 129 -2.19 4.34 -20.22
CA PHE A 129 -2.33 5.31 -19.13
C PHE A 129 -2.95 4.68 -17.87
N LEU A 130 -4.01 3.88 -18.00
CA LEU A 130 -4.68 3.20 -16.88
C LEU A 130 -3.81 2.11 -16.24
N GLN A 131 -2.89 1.51 -17.00
CA GLN A 131 -1.97 0.49 -16.50
C GLN A 131 -1.11 1.02 -15.35
N GLU A 132 -0.58 2.24 -15.47
CA GLU A 132 0.22 2.88 -14.42
C GLU A 132 -0.54 2.98 -13.09
N PHE A 133 -1.83 3.29 -13.14
CA PHE A 133 -2.68 3.34 -11.96
C PHE A 133 -3.08 1.95 -11.44
N SER A 134 -3.19 0.95 -12.33
CA SER A 134 -3.38 -0.46 -11.95
C SER A 134 -2.19 -0.97 -11.15
N ASP A 135 -0.98 -0.67 -11.61
CA ASP A 135 0.24 -1.10 -10.96
C ASP A 135 0.48 -0.33 -9.65
N ALA A 136 0.18 0.97 -9.61
CA ALA A 136 0.16 1.74 -8.36
C ALA A 136 -0.85 1.19 -7.33
N THR A 137 -2.04 0.75 -7.77
CA THR A 137 -3.05 0.15 -6.89
C THR A 137 -2.55 -1.17 -6.30
N LYS A 138 -1.93 -2.03 -7.12
CA LYS A 138 -1.33 -3.28 -6.62
C LYS A 138 -0.23 -3.00 -5.60
N ALA A 139 0.59 -1.97 -5.82
CA ALA A 139 1.62 -1.55 -4.88
C ALA A 139 1.04 -1.05 -3.55
N PHE A 140 -0.04 -0.25 -3.58
CA PHE A 140 -0.74 0.21 -2.38
C PHE A 140 -1.41 -0.93 -1.60
N SER A 141 -1.91 -1.94 -2.31
CA SER A 141 -2.65 -3.06 -1.74
C SER A 141 -1.78 -4.23 -1.30
N ALA A 142 -0.44 -4.08 -1.31
CA ALA A 142 0.45 -5.05 -0.69
C ALA A 142 0.17 -5.14 0.83
N ASP A 143 -0.10 -6.36 1.31
CA ASP A 143 -0.52 -6.68 2.67
C ASP A 143 0.57 -7.40 3.49
N ARG A 144 1.52 -8.07 2.81
CA ARG A 144 2.63 -8.80 3.45
C ARG A 144 3.90 -8.00 3.67
N HIS A 145 3.92 -6.73 3.27
CA HIS A 145 5.07 -5.84 3.43
C HIS A 145 4.60 -4.46 3.90
N PRO A 146 5.39 -3.74 4.72
CA PRO A 146 5.00 -2.44 5.23
C PRO A 146 4.88 -1.41 4.09
N THR A 147 3.76 -0.72 3.98
CA THR A 147 3.51 0.25 2.90
C THR A 147 3.56 1.71 3.35
N ALA A 148 3.41 1.99 4.65
CA ALA A 148 3.39 3.35 5.20
C ALA A 148 4.58 4.22 4.76
N HIS A 149 5.79 3.68 4.86
CA HIS A 149 7.03 4.39 4.54
C HIS A 149 7.20 4.66 3.04
N LEU A 150 6.57 3.86 2.18
CA LEU A 150 6.60 4.03 0.72
C LEU A 150 5.57 5.05 0.23
N PHE A 151 4.67 5.51 1.08
CA PHE A 151 3.55 6.38 0.71
C PHE A 151 3.99 7.57 -0.17
N LEU A 152 5.02 8.30 0.27
CA LEU A 152 5.50 9.48 -0.48
C LEU A 152 6.12 9.12 -1.82
N LYS A 153 6.81 7.97 -1.93
CA LYS A 153 7.33 7.46 -3.21
C LYS A 153 6.17 7.21 -4.17
N MET A 154 5.13 6.53 -3.71
CA MET A 154 3.94 6.23 -4.52
C MET A 154 3.21 7.50 -4.97
N LEU A 155 3.11 8.52 -4.11
CA LEU A 155 2.55 9.82 -4.52
C LEU A 155 3.35 10.49 -5.63
N LEU A 156 4.69 10.44 -5.57
CA LEU A 156 5.54 11.01 -6.60
C LEU A 156 5.45 10.24 -7.92
N VAL A 157 5.32 8.92 -7.88
CA VAL A 157 5.08 8.08 -9.07
C VAL A 157 3.78 8.50 -9.76
N ILE A 158 2.69 8.56 -9.01
CA ILE A 158 1.38 8.98 -9.54
C ILE A 158 1.42 10.41 -10.08
N ARG A 159 2.06 11.32 -9.35
CA ARG A 159 2.27 12.70 -9.81
C ARG A 159 3.06 12.74 -11.11
N GLY A 160 4.10 11.90 -11.23
CA GLY A 160 4.91 11.78 -12.44
C GLY A 160 4.06 11.40 -13.64
N VAL A 161 3.25 10.35 -13.53
CA VAL A 161 2.34 9.89 -14.59
C VAL A 161 1.35 10.99 -15.02
N LEU A 162 0.77 11.71 -14.05
CA LEU A 162 -0.17 12.81 -14.34
C LEU A 162 0.48 14.02 -15.02
N LEU A 163 1.79 14.19 -14.89
CA LEU A 163 2.53 15.31 -15.47
C LEU A 163 3.41 14.89 -16.66
N ASP A 164 3.35 13.63 -17.07
CA ASP A 164 4.18 13.10 -18.16
C ASP A 164 3.73 13.70 -19.50
N GLU A 165 4.68 14.33 -20.21
CA GLU A 165 4.44 14.95 -21.51
C GLU A 165 4.04 13.94 -22.58
N ASN A 166 4.47 12.68 -22.47
CA ASN A 166 4.11 11.62 -23.42
C ASN A 166 2.60 11.39 -23.40
N TYR A 167 1.99 11.32 -22.21
CA TYR A 167 0.54 11.19 -22.08
C TYR A 167 -0.17 12.51 -22.38
N ASN A 168 0.35 13.63 -21.88
CA ASN A 168 -0.29 14.94 -22.02
C ASN A 168 -0.25 15.50 -23.46
N SER A 169 0.56 14.93 -24.35
CA SER A 169 0.52 15.22 -25.79
C SER A 169 -0.78 14.74 -26.47
N ASN A 170 -1.45 13.73 -25.90
CA ASN A 170 -2.72 13.23 -26.37
C ASN A 170 -3.86 14.04 -25.71
N GLU A 171 -4.71 14.69 -26.52
CA GLU A 171 -5.80 15.55 -26.03
C GLU A 171 -6.73 14.84 -25.04
N LEU A 172 -7.10 13.58 -25.34
CA LEU A 172 -7.97 12.76 -24.50
C LEU A 172 -7.32 12.48 -23.15
N LEU A 173 -6.06 12.05 -23.14
CA LEU A 173 -5.36 11.73 -21.90
C LEU A 173 -5.03 12.99 -21.09
N ASN A 174 -4.71 14.10 -21.75
CA ASN A 174 -4.47 15.39 -21.09
C ASN A 174 -5.73 15.87 -20.35
N GLU A 175 -6.91 15.75 -20.96
CA GLU A 175 -8.17 16.10 -20.29
C GLU A 175 -8.37 15.24 -19.02
N MET A 176 -8.15 13.92 -19.11
CA MET A 176 -8.21 13.02 -17.96
C MET A 176 -7.18 13.40 -16.88
N ALA A 177 -5.93 13.60 -17.27
CA ALA A 177 -4.83 13.90 -16.37
C ALA A 177 -5.09 15.18 -15.58
N ASN A 178 -5.63 16.23 -16.21
CA ASN A 178 -5.99 17.48 -15.54
C ASN A 178 -7.07 17.30 -14.45
N VAL A 179 -8.13 16.55 -14.76
CA VAL A 179 -9.21 16.25 -13.79
C VAL A 179 -8.68 15.38 -12.65
N MET A 180 -7.88 14.36 -12.97
CA MET A 180 -7.26 13.48 -11.99
C MET A 180 -6.27 14.24 -11.09
N TYR A 181 -5.49 15.16 -11.65
CA TYR A 181 -4.54 15.98 -10.91
C TYR A 181 -5.24 16.95 -9.95
N THR A 182 -6.39 17.49 -10.33
CA THR A 182 -7.22 18.30 -9.42
C THR A 182 -7.67 17.48 -8.18
N LYS A 183 -8.03 16.20 -8.38
CA LYS A 183 -8.35 15.30 -7.27
C LYS A 183 -7.10 14.93 -6.47
N PHE A 184 -5.98 14.65 -7.12
CA PHE A 184 -4.68 14.40 -6.49
C PHE A 184 -4.34 15.52 -5.50
N GLN A 185 -4.39 16.77 -5.94
CA GLN A 185 -4.15 17.94 -5.09
C GLN A 185 -5.14 18.02 -3.94
N LYS A 186 -6.44 17.84 -4.20
CA LYS A 186 -7.48 17.89 -3.15
C LYS A 186 -7.22 16.91 -2.00
N TYR A 187 -6.77 15.69 -2.29
CA TYR A 187 -6.65 14.64 -1.28
C TYR A 187 -5.26 14.50 -0.66
N TRP A 188 -4.19 14.83 -1.41
CA TRP A 188 -2.80 14.54 -1.03
C TRP A 188 -1.88 15.76 -0.94
N ILE A 189 -2.41 16.99 -1.02
CA ILE A 189 -1.64 18.21 -0.74
C ILE A 189 -0.99 18.20 0.65
N ASN A 190 -1.67 17.62 1.65
CA ASN A 190 -1.18 17.51 3.02
C ASN A 190 -1.25 16.04 3.48
N PRO A 191 -0.18 15.26 3.25
CA PRO A 191 -0.05 13.92 3.83
C PRO A 191 -0.24 13.93 5.34
N ASN A 192 -0.84 12.86 5.88
CA ASN A 192 -0.94 12.70 7.33
C ASN A 192 0.48 12.57 7.93
N ILE A 193 0.73 13.26 9.03
CA ILE A 193 2.04 13.31 9.70
C ILE A 193 2.59 11.93 10.04
N VAL A 194 1.74 10.93 10.33
CA VAL A 194 2.21 9.59 10.66
C VAL A 194 2.85 8.89 9.46
N LEU A 195 2.38 9.16 8.25
CA LEU A 195 2.98 8.64 7.02
C LEU A 195 4.32 9.36 6.73
N LEU A 196 4.42 10.64 7.07
CA LEU A 196 5.69 11.38 7.00
C LEU A 196 6.71 10.84 8.00
N ILE A 197 6.28 10.52 9.22
CA ILE A 197 7.12 9.90 10.25
C ILE A 197 7.55 8.50 9.79
N ALA A 198 6.65 7.69 9.23
CA ALA A 198 7.00 6.37 8.69
C ALA A 198 8.09 6.46 7.62
N ALA A 199 8.03 7.46 6.73
CA ALA A 199 9.09 7.71 5.74
C ALA A 199 10.42 8.15 6.38
N VAL A 200 10.40 8.92 7.47
CA VAL A 200 11.61 9.27 8.23
C VAL A 200 12.20 8.04 8.93
N LEU A 201 11.36 7.14 9.41
CA LEU A 201 11.76 5.88 10.05
C LEU A 201 12.21 4.83 9.03
N ASP A 202 12.18 5.08 7.72
CA ASP A 202 12.92 4.25 6.76
C ASP A 202 14.39 4.71 6.72
N PRO A 203 15.36 3.87 7.13
CA PRO A 203 16.79 4.21 7.17
C PRO A 203 17.39 4.56 5.81
N SER A 204 16.77 4.15 4.70
CA SER A 204 17.18 4.49 3.34
C SER A 204 16.66 5.85 2.88
N MET A 205 15.57 6.34 3.49
CA MET A 205 14.88 7.57 3.10
C MET A 205 15.18 8.73 4.05
N LYS A 206 15.00 8.50 5.36
CA LYS A 206 15.16 9.49 6.44
C LYS A 206 14.51 10.84 6.11
N THR A 207 15.06 11.94 6.63
CA THR A 207 14.51 13.29 6.43
C THR A 207 14.72 13.81 5.01
N GLU A 208 15.73 13.29 4.33
CA GLU A 208 16.19 13.70 3.01
C GLU A 208 15.15 13.40 1.97
N PHE A 209 14.52 12.22 2.03
CA PHE A 209 13.42 11.92 1.10
C PHE A 209 12.21 12.82 1.34
N VAL A 210 11.88 13.12 2.60
CA VAL A 210 10.74 13.98 2.91
C VAL A 210 10.99 15.43 2.45
N LYS A 211 12.23 15.92 2.59
CA LYS A 211 12.66 17.22 2.00
C LYS A 211 12.54 17.19 0.47
N PHE A 212 13.04 16.12 -0.16
CA PHE A 212 12.94 15.92 -1.61
C PHE A 212 11.48 15.92 -2.08
N TYR A 213 10.59 15.23 -1.36
CA TYR A 213 9.15 15.23 -1.65
C TYR A 213 8.58 16.65 -1.64
N PHE A 214 8.75 17.40 -0.54
CA PHE A 214 8.19 18.75 -0.42
C PHE A 214 8.78 19.73 -1.44
N TYR A 215 10.07 19.60 -1.75
CA TYR A 215 10.72 20.36 -2.83
C TYR A 215 10.06 20.05 -4.19
N THR A 216 9.85 18.76 -4.49
CA THR A 216 9.31 18.30 -5.79
C THR A 216 7.86 18.71 -6.01
N VAL A 217 7.05 18.78 -4.95
CA VAL A 217 5.66 19.24 -5.04
C VAL A 217 5.52 20.77 -4.94
N GLY A 218 6.63 21.50 -4.77
CA GLY A 218 6.64 22.96 -4.72
C GLY A 218 6.10 23.56 -3.42
N ASP A 219 6.20 22.84 -2.30
CA ASP A 219 5.72 23.29 -0.98
C ASP A 219 6.85 23.94 -0.16
N ASN A 220 6.50 24.61 0.94
CA ASN A 220 7.47 25.23 1.84
C ASN A 220 8.19 24.16 2.68
N VAL A 221 9.31 23.67 2.15
CA VAL A 221 10.13 22.61 2.77
C VAL A 221 10.46 22.93 4.22
N ASP A 222 10.90 24.15 4.54
CA ASP A 222 11.31 24.51 5.89
C ASP A 222 10.14 24.48 6.88
N MET A 223 8.98 25.01 6.49
CA MET A 223 7.78 25.00 7.32
C MET A 223 7.31 23.57 7.59
N LYS A 224 7.21 22.74 6.53
CA LYS A 224 6.76 21.35 6.64
C LYS A 224 7.73 20.50 7.45
N MET A 225 9.04 20.68 7.26
CA MET A 225 10.05 19.96 8.03
C MET A 225 10.10 20.38 9.50
N ARG A 226 9.83 21.67 9.82
CA ARG A 226 9.69 22.11 11.22
C ARG A 226 8.52 21.43 11.91
N GLU A 227 7.36 21.36 11.24
CA GLU A 227 6.18 20.67 11.77
C GLU A 227 6.43 19.17 11.95
N LEU A 228 7.02 18.51 10.96
CA LEU A 228 7.40 17.09 11.04
C LEU A 228 8.34 16.81 12.20
N LYS A 229 9.42 17.59 12.35
CA LYS A 229 10.37 17.43 13.47
C LYS A 229 9.69 17.63 14.81
N ARG A 230 8.75 18.58 14.91
CA ARG A 230 7.96 18.79 16.13
C ARG A 230 7.14 17.55 16.51
N TYR A 231 6.43 16.95 15.55
CA TYR A 231 5.63 15.76 15.84
C TYR A 231 6.48 14.50 16.04
N LEU A 232 7.55 14.32 15.26
CA LEU A 232 8.50 13.22 15.46
C LEU A 232 9.05 13.22 16.89
N LYS A 233 9.48 14.38 17.39
CA LYS A 233 9.92 14.54 18.78
C LYS A 233 8.81 14.27 19.79
N LYS A 234 7.57 14.74 19.55
CA LYS A 234 6.43 14.46 20.43
C LYS A 234 6.15 12.96 20.53
N TYR A 235 6.10 12.25 19.41
CA TYR A 235 5.90 10.79 19.41
C TYR A 235 7.05 10.07 20.11
N TYR A 236 8.30 10.44 19.82
CA TYR A 236 9.47 9.86 20.49
C TYR A 236 9.37 9.97 22.01
N LEU A 237 8.97 11.13 22.55
CA LEU A 237 8.80 11.32 23.99
C LEU A 237 7.70 10.44 24.58
N GLU A 238 6.61 10.17 23.85
CA GLU A 238 5.57 9.24 24.33
C GLU A 238 6.07 7.78 24.34
N TYR A 239 6.80 7.36 23.32
CA TYR A 239 7.40 6.02 23.28
C TYR A 239 8.50 5.85 24.34
N GLU A 240 9.26 6.90 24.62
CA GLU A 240 10.24 6.92 25.71
C GLU A 240 9.56 6.68 27.07
N LYS A 241 8.41 7.32 27.34
CA LYS A 241 7.63 7.06 28.57
C LYS A 241 7.17 5.61 28.64
N ILE A 242 6.67 5.05 27.55
CA ILE A 242 6.23 3.64 27.48
C ILE A 242 7.39 2.71 27.82
N MET A 243 8.56 2.94 27.23
CA MET A 243 9.76 2.16 27.46
C MET A 243 10.24 2.22 28.90
N ARG A 244 10.26 3.41 29.50
CA ARG A 244 10.64 3.60 30.92
C ARG A 244 9.67 2.86 31.84
N SER A 245 8.37 2.92 31.58
CA SER A 245 7.35 2.20 32.36
C SER A 245 7.48 0.67 32.26
N HIS A 246 7.77 0.13 31.08
CA HIS A 246 8.00 -1.32 30.91
C HIS A 246 9.31 -1.78 31.57
N SER A 247 10.36 -0.97 31.49
CA SER A 247 11.64 -1.27 32.13
C SER A 247 11.52 -1.30 33.67
N LEU A 248 10.72 -0.41 34.26
CA LEU A 248 10.45 -0.40 35.70
C LEU A 248 9.70 -1.65 36.20
N HIS A 249 8.85 -2.25 35.35
CA HIS A 249 8.11 -3.47 35.71
C HIS A 249 8.98 -4.73 35.77
N VAL A 250 10.13 -4.75 35.08
CA VAL A 250 11.09 -5.88 35.12
C VAL A 250 11.90 -5.90 36.42
N PHE A 251 12.05 -4.76 37.11
CA PHE A 251 12.81 -4.66 38.37
C PHE A 251 11.98 -4.89 39.64
N ILE A 252 10.66 -5.09 39.54
CA ILE A 252 9.78 -5.38 40.67
C ILE A 252 9.29 -6.83 40.56
N THR A 253 10.20 -7.79 40.73
CA THR A 253 9.85 -9.13 41.23
C THR A 253 10.03 -9.14 42.74
N PRO A 254 9.01 -9.48 43.55
CA PRO A 254 9.20 -9.65 44.98
C PRO A 254 9.98 -10.93 45.25
N ASP A 255 11.12 -10.77 45.91
CA ASP A 255 11.85 -11.79 46.67
C ASP A 255 12.33 -13.02 45.89
N ASP A 256 13.58 -12.97 45.42
CA ASP A 256 14.41 -14.17 45.40
C ASP A 256 15.80 -13.83 45.93
N GLN A 257 16.13 -14.42 47.07
CA GLN A 257 17.40 -14.23 47.76
C GLN A 257 18.54 -14.71 46.86
N MET A 258 19.29 -13.77 46.26
CA MET A 258 20.58 -14.06 45.63
C MET A 258 21.58 -14.58 46.67
N ARG A 259 21.58 -15.90 46.89
CA ARG A 259 22.80 -16.62 47.26
C ARG A 259 23.63 -16.74 45.99
N SER A 260 24.69 -15.95 45.92
CA SER A 260 25.70 -16.04 44.87
C SER A 260 26.55 -17.28 45.11
N GLU A 261 26.35 -18.32 44.31
CA GLU A 261 27.36 -19.37 44.13
C GLU A 261 28.46 -18.88 43.17
N PRO A 262 29.75 -19.09 43.48
CA PRO A 262 30.83 -18.67 42.61
C PRO A 262 31.03 -19.70 41.51
N SER A 263 30.53 -19.41 40.31
CA SER A 263 30.90 -20.16 39.12
C SER A 263 32.19 -19.62 38.49
N THR A 264 33.03 -20.59 38.16
CA THR A 264 34.44 -20.48 37.81
C THR A 264 34.64 -19.81 36.44
N SER A 265 35.32 -18.66 36.38
CA SER A 265 36.16 -18.31 35.22
C SER A 265 37.18 -17.18 35.49
N SER A 266 38.45 -17.54 35.28
CA SER A 266 39.62 -16.72 34.97
C SER A 266 40.34 -15.89 36.08
N PRO A 267 41.69 -15.97 36.22
CA PRO A 267 42.43 -15.62 37.43
C PRO A 267 43.12 -14.24 37.38
N LEU A 268 42.53 -13.25 36.71
CA LEU A 268 43.12 -11.90 36.66
C LEU A 268 42.21 -10.89 37.39
N CYS A 269 42.45 -10.75 38.69
CA CYS A 269 41.88 -9.70 39.56
C CYS A 269 42.07 -8.28 38.97
N GLY A 270 43.09 -8.07 38.12
CA GLY A 270 43.34 -6.83 37.41
C GLY A 270 42.27 -6.46 36.36
N LYS A 271 41.60 -7.43 35.73
CA LYS A 271 40.62 -7.15 34.66
C LYS A 271 39.41 -6.37 35.20
N ARG A 272 38.85 -6.81 36.33
CA ARG A 272 37.73 -6.12 37.00
C ARG A 272 38.13 -4.73 37.51
N ARG A 273 39.38 -4.55 37.97
CA ARG A 273 39.89 -3.24 38.43
C ARG A 273 40.06 -2.26 37.28
N VAL A 274 40.53 -2.72 36.11
CA VAL A 274 40.64 -1.89 34.90
C VAL A 274 39.27 -1.54 34.34
N GLU A 275 38.33 -2.49 34.27
CA GLU A 275 36.95 -2.24 33.85
C GLU A 275 36.25 -1.22 34.78
N HIS A 276 36.42 -1.35 36.10
CA HIS A 276 35.88 -0.40 37.07
C HIS A 276 36.54 0.98 37.01
N ALA A 277 37.88 1.04 36.84
CA ALA A 277 38.60 2.30 36.67
C ALA A 277 38.21 3.01 35.37
N PHE A 278 38.01 2.26 34.28
CA PHE A 278 37.50 2.80 33.02
C PHE A 278 36.06 3.30 33.16
N ALA A 279 35.18 2.57 33.85
CA ALA A 279 33.82 3.02 34.13
C ALA A 279 33.78 4.33 34.95
N GLN A 280 34.67 4.48 35.95
CA GLN A 280 34.83 5.74 36.72
C GLN A 280 35.41 6.88 35.88
N PHE A 281 36.36 6.60 35.00
CA PHE A 281 36.92 7.60 34.08
C PHE A 281 35.88 8.05 33.04
N ALA A 282 35.12 7.12 32.47
CA ALA A 282 34.08 7.39 31.50
C ALA A 282 32.94 8.22 32.12
N SER A 283 32.53 7.95 33.36
CA SER A 283 31.48 8.71 34.05
C SER A 283 31.92 10.13 34.43
N GLN A 284 33.20 10.35 34.76
CA GLN A 284 33.75 11.69 35.00
C GLN A 284 33.80 12.54 33.73
N ASN A 285 34.00 11.93 32.56
CA ASN A 285 34.06 12.62 31.26
C ASN A 285 32.70 12.73 30.54
N ALA A 286 31.65 12.08 31.02
CA ALA A 286 30.32 12.10 30.40
C ALA A 286 29.60 13.47 30.52
N ASN A 287 29.98 14.30 31.49
CA ASN A 287 29.29 15.56 31.82
C ASN A 287 29.57 16.74 30.86
N ALA A 288 30.28 16.52 29.75
CA ALA A 288 30.72 17.60 28.84
C ALA A 288 29.98 17.66 27.50
N ARG A 289 29.08 16.71 27.18
CA ARG A 289 28.28 16.73 25.95
C ARG A 289 26.79 16.82 26.32
N PRO A 290 25.98 17.63 25.60
CA PRO A 290 24.54 17.50 25.72
C PRO A 290 24.18 16.04 25.44
N GLU A 291 23.32 15.44 26.27
CA GLU A 291 22.80 14.08 26.06
C GLU A 291 22.15 14.03 24.68
N ARG A 292 22.89 13.54 23.68
CA ARG A 292 22.35 13.28 22.34
C ARG A 292 21.33 12.17 22.49
N THR A 293 20.11 12.42 22.06
CA THR A 293 19.08 11.38 22.11
C THR A 293 19.37 10.32 21.04
N GLU A 294 18.80 9.14 21.22
CA GLU A 294 18.77 8.08 20.20
C GLU A 294 18.23 8.62 18.87
N MET A 295 17.18 9.44 18.92
CA MET A 295 16.59 10.12 17.77
C MET A 295 17.60 11.02 17.05
N ASP A 296 18.32 11.87 17.78
CA ASP A 296 19.31 12.76 17.16
C ASP A 296 20.41 11.96 16.46
N THR A 297 20.86 10.86 17.09
CA THR A 297 21.86 9.94 16.52
C THR A 297 21.37 9.33 15.22
N TYR A 298 20.17 8.73 15.21
CA TYR A 298 19.58 8.14 14.01
C TYR A 298 19.42 9.16 12.86
N LEU A 299 19.02 10.39 13.18
CA LEU A 299 18.82 11.45 12.18
C LEU A 299 20.13 12.02 11.63
N GLU A 300 21.22 11.98 12.40
CA GLU A 300 22.56 12.37 11.96
C GLU A 300 23.28 11.26 11.18
N ASP A 301 22.98 9.99 11.48
CA ASP A 301 23.59 8.86 10.80
C ASP A 301 23.30 8.89 9.28
N PRO A 302 24.24 8.47 8.43
CA PRO A 302 24.01 8.44 7.00
C PRO A 302 22.85 7.50 6.63
N ARG A 303 22.17 7.82 5.52
CA ARG A 303 21.15 6.94 4.95
C ARG A 303 21.77 5.68 4.38
N ILE A 304 21.02 4.59 4.43
CA ILE A 304 21.40 3.34 3.78
C ILE A 304 21.22 3.50 2.28
N LEU A 305 22.30 3.25 1.54
CA LEU A 305 22.27 3.23 0.09
C LEU A 305 21.80 1.84 -0.37
N ILE A 306 20.61 1.78 -0.94
CA ILE A 306 20.04 0.57 -1.54
C ILE A 306 20.35 0.60 -3.04
N LYS A 307 20.82 -0.50 -3.60
CA LYS A 307 21.01 -0.63 -5.06
C LYS A 307 19.65 -0.81 -5.75
N PRO A 308 19.48 -0.38 -7.01
CA PRO A 308 18.20 -0.47 -7.72
C PRO A 308 17.54 -1.85 -7.73
N ASP A 309 18.34 -2.93 -7.76
CA ASP A 309 17.86 -4.32 -7.84
C ASP A 309 17.78 -5.02 -6.47
N GLU A 310 17.99 -4.29 -5.36
CA GLU A 310 18.07 -4.87 -4.02
C GLU A 310 16.78 -4.62 -3.23
N CYS A 311 16.15 -5.71 -2.75
CA CYS A 311 15.01 -5.63 -1.85
C CYS A 311 15.47 -5.32 -0.42
N PHE A 312 15.20 -4.11 0.07
CA PHE A 312 15.53 -3.71 1.44
C PHE A 312 14.41 -4.06 2.43
N ASN A 313 14.70 -4.97 3.36
CA ASN A 313 13.79 -5.31 4.45
C ASN A 313 13.91 -4.32 5.62
N VAL A 314 13.09 -3.26 5.60
CA VAL A 314 13.07 -2.20 6.62
C VAL A 314 12.78 -2.72 8.03
N LEU A 315 11.86 -3.68 8.19
CA LEU A 315 11.53 -4.27 9.49
C LEU A 315 12.68 -5.16 10.01
N GLY A 316 13.31 -5.91 9.10
CA GLY A 316 14.51 -6.69 9.40
C GLY A 316 15.66 -5.80 9.88
N TRP A 317 15.84 -4.63 9.27
CA TRP A 317 16.82 -3.65 9.72
C TRP A 317 16.53 -3.13 11.12
N TRP A 318 15.28 -2.71 11.40
CA TRP A 318 14.90 -2.22 12.73
C TRP A 318 15.04 -3.29 13.81
N LYS A 319 14.68 -4.54 13.49
CA LYS A 319 14.88 -5.69 14.39
C LYS A 319 16.36 -5.92 14.71
N LYS A 320 17.25 -5.79 13.71
CA LYS A 320 18.69 -5.96 13.91
C LYS A 320 19.33 -4.83 14.72
N ASN A 321 18.78 -3.62 14.65
CA ASN A 321 19.32 -2.43 15.30
C ASN A 321 18.51 -1.98 16.53
N SER A 322 17.64 -2.84 17.08
CA SER A 322 16.80 -2.50 18.23
C SER A 322 17.59 -2.17 19.49
N ASP A 323 18.77 -2.78 19.66
CA ASP A 323 19.62 -2.51 20.83
C ASP A 323 20.26 -1.11 20.75
N ALA A 324 20.60 -0.66 19.54
CA ALA A 324 21.14 0.67 19.29
C ALA A 324 20.04 1.74 19.29
N TYR A 325 18.82 1.36 18.87
CA TYR A 325 17.68 2.25 18.77
C TYR A 325 16.41 1.65 19.41
N PRO A 326 16.35 1.51 20.76
CA PRO A 326 15.24 0.84 21.44
C PRO A 326 13.91 1.59 21.32
N ILE A 327 13.90 2.92 21.35
CA ILE A 327 12.65 3.71 21.28
C ILE A 327 12.17 3.79 19.83
N LEU A 328 13.08 4.10 18.89
CA LEU A 328 12.74 4.23 17.47
C LEU A 328 12.38 2.89 16.83
N SER A 329 12.97 1.77 17.25
CA SER A 329 12.57 0.45 16.72
C SER A 329 11.14 0.09 17.10
N LEU A 330 10.67 0.47 18.30
CA LEU A 330 9.27 0.34 18.69
C LEU A 330 8.37 1.28 17.89
N MET A 331 8.78 2.53 17.72
CA MET A 331 8.07 3.46 16.85
C MET A 331 7.97 2.90 15.42
N ALA A 332 9.08 2.44 14.86
CA ALA A 332 9.12 1.90 13.50
C ALA A 332 8.19 0.70 13.37
N ARG A 333 8.19 -0.23 14.32
CA ARG A 333 7.27 -1.38 14.31
C ARG A 333 5.80 -0.93 14.16
N ASP A 334 5.37 0.03 14.98
CA ASP A 334 3.96 0.45 15.02
C ASP A 334 3.60 1.34 13.82
N PHE A 335 4.48 2.25 13.40
CA PHE A 335 4.23 3.14 12.26
C PHE A 335 4.27 2.41 10.92
N MET A 336 5.14 1.40 10.77
CA MET A 336 5.22 0.57 9.57
C MET A 336 4.01 -0.36 9.41
N ALA A 337 3.33 -0.67 10.52
CA ALA A 337 2.11 -1.46 10.52
C ALA A 337 0.89 -0.71 9.99
N ILE A 338 0.97 0.61 9.77
CA ILE A 338 -0.11 1.40 9.18
C ILE A 338 -0.25 1.02 7.69
N PRO A 339 -1.36 0.41 7.26
CA PRO A 339 -1.54 0.12 5.84
C PRO A 339 -1.99 1.39 5.12
N VAL A 340 -1.36 1.69 3.97
CA VAL A 340 -1.76 2.86 3.15
C VAL A 340 -3.03 2.61 2.36
N SER A 341 -3.40 1.35 2.16
CA SER A 341 -4.68 0.89 1.63
C SER A 341 -5.39 0.13 2.74
N THR A 342 -6.65 0.43 3.01
CA THR A 342 -7.50 -0.59 3.62
C THR A 342 -7.50 -1.76 2.64
N VAL A 343 -7.28 -3.00 3.09
CA VAL A 343 -7.65 -4.18 2.31
C VAL A 343 -9.03 -3.86 1.77
N SER A 344 -9.18 -3.81 0.43
CA SER A 344 -10.47 -3.45 -0.16
C SER A 344 -11.50 -4.29 0.58
N SER A 345 -12.54 -3.66 1.10
CA SER A 345 -13.67 -4.40 1.66
C SER A 345 -14.07 -5.50 0.68
N GLU A 346 -13.92 -5.32 -0.63
CA GLU A 346 -14.10 -6.33 -1.66
C GLU A 346 -13.12 -7.52 -1.61
N SER A 347 -11.87 -7.38 -1.15
CA SER A 347 -10.97 -8.53 -0.95
C SER A 347 -11.34 -9.32 0.30
N ALA A 348 -11.68 -8.63 1.39
CA ALA A 348 -12.20 -9.25 2.60
C ALA A 348 -13.58 -9.88 2.35
N PHE A 349 -14.47 -9.22 1.61
CA PHE A 349 -15.79 -9.69 1.22
C PHE A 349 -15.76 -10.71 0.08
N SER A 350 -14.79 -10.68 -0.83
CA SER A 350 -14.60 -11.75 -1.83
C SER A 350 -14.05 -13.00 -1.15
N ALA A 351 -13.12 -12.85 -0.20
CA ALA A 351 -12.71 -13.94 0.67
C ALA A 351 -13.89 -14.46 1.50
N ALA A 352 -14.69 -13.57 2.09
CA ALA A 352 -15.88 -13.94 2.85
C ALA A 352 -16.97 -14.54 1.96
N GLY A 353 -17.12 -14.13 0.70
CA GLY A 353 -18.06 -14.70 -0.27
C GLY A 353 -17.64 -16.10 -0.73
N ARG A 354 -16.34 -16.45 -0.60
CA ARG A 354 -15.88 -17.84 -0.72
C ARG A 354 -16.19 -18.67 0.54
N VAL A 355 -16.25 -18.04 1.72
CA VAL A 355 -16.61 -18.69 2.99
C VAL A 355 -18.14 -18.88 3.10
N LEU A 356 -18.88 -17.81 2.82
CA LEU A 356 -20.32 -17.70 2.61
C LEU A 356 -20.65 -17.94 1.14
N GLY A 357 -20.31 -19.12 0.61
CA GLY A 357 -20.65 -19.46 -0.78
C GLY A 357 -22.17 -19.36 -1.04
N LYS A 358 -22.59 -19.34 -2.31
CA LYS A 358 -24.02 -19.24 -2.72
C LYS A 358 -24.95 -20.26 -2.02
N ASN A 359 -24.41 -21.38 -1.52
CA ASN A 359 -25.15 -22.44 -0.81
C ASN A 359 -24.89 -22.49 0.72
N ARG A 360 -24.11 -21.55 1.30
CA ARG A 360 -23.73 -21.49 2.72
C ARG A 360 -24.10 -20.13 3.33
N THR A 361 -25.40 -19.85 3.39
CA THR A 361 -25.95 -18.54 3.81
C THR A 361 -26.29 -18.42 5.30
N SER A 362 -25.96 -19.42 6.13
CA SER A 362 -26.33 -19.44 7.56
C SER A 362 -25.12 -19.74 8.45
N LEU A 363 -24.19 -18.79 8.55
CA LEU A 363 -23.15 -18.79 9.58
C LEU A 363 -23.44 -17.65 10.56
N SER A 364 -23.17 -17.89 11.84
CA SER A 364 -23.19 -16.81 12.82
C SER A 364 -22.04 -15.82 12.56
N PRO A 365 -22.18 -14.54 12.93
CA PRO A 365 -21.11 -13.56 12.81
C PRO A 365 -19.78 -14.03 13.45
N GLU A 366 -19.86 -14.70 14.60
CA GLU A 366 -18.69 -15.21 15.34
C GLU A 366 -18.00 -16.35 14.58
N THR A 367 -18.79 -17.23 13.96
CA THR A 367 -18.25 -18.35 13.16
C THR A 367 -17.60 -17.81 11.88
N LEU A 368 -18.20 -16.79 11.26
CA LEU A 368 -17.62 -16.12 10.10
C LEU A 368 -16.30 -15.43 10.46
N GLU A 369 -16.26 -14.68 11.56
CA GLU A 369 -15.04 -14.05 12.08
C GLU A 369 -13.96 -15.10 12.33
N ALA A 370 -14.28 -16.16 13.07
CA ALA A 370 -13.34 -17.24 13.37
C ALA A 370 -12.79 -17.91 12.10
N LEU A 371 -13.63 -18.14 11.08
CA LEU A 371 -13.19 -18.72 9.81
C LEU A 371 -12.32 -17.78 8.99
N VAL A 372 -12.63 -16.47 8.98
CA VAL A 372 -11.82 -15.46 8.29
C VAL A 372 -10.45 -15.33 8.97
N CYS A 373 -10.42 -15.22 10.30
CA CYS A 373 -9.18 -15.16 11.08
C CYS A 373 -8.36 -16.45 10.97
N ALA A 374 -8.99 -17.63 11.10
CA ALA A 374 -8.29 -18.90 10.99
C ALA A 374 -7.71 -19.11 9.59
N LYS A 375 -8.42 -18.71 8.54
CA LYS A 375 -7.89 -18.75 7.17
C LYS A 375 -6.63 -17.89 7.04
N ASP A 376 -6.66 -16.66 7.57
CA ASP A 376 -5.51 -15.76 7.50
C ASP A 376 -4.31 -16.32 8.30
N TRP A 377 -4.56 -16.87 9.48
CA TRP A 377 -3.54 -17.50 10.32
C TRP A 377 -2.96 -18.79 9.75
N LEU A 378 -3.78 -19.61 9.06
CA LEU A 378 -3.32 -20.87 8.44
C LEU A 378 -2.58 -20.65 7.12
N ILE A 379 -2.86 -19.54 6.42
CA ILE A 379 -2.15 -19.17 5.18
C ILE A 379 -0.89 -18.35 5.49
N GLY A 380 -0.81 -17.71 6.66
CA GLY A 380 0.40 -17.07 7.16
C GLY A 380 1.42 -18.09 7.67
N PHE A 381 2.70 -17.89 7.33
CA PHE A 381 3.92 -18.61 7.78
C PHE A 381 4.52 -19.71 6.89
N ASN A 382 4.05 -19.94 5.66
CA ASN A 382 4.85 -20.71 4.67
C ASN A 382 5.54 -19.74 3.70
N ASP A 383 6.60 -19.08 4.16
CA ASP A 383 7.48 -18.23 3.33
C ASP A 383 8.66 -19.02 2.71
N GLU A 384 8.64 -20.36 2.73
CA GLU A 384 9.72 -21.21 2.20
C GLU A 384 9.39 -22.06 0.96
N GLU A 385 8.21 -21.92 0.33
CA GLU A 385 7.98 -22.60 -0.96
C GLU A 385 8.26 -21.68 -2.15
N GLU A 386 9.53 -21.71 -2.60
CA GLU A 386 9.85 -21.63 -4.02
C GLU A 386 9.06 -22.74 -4.75
N GLY A 387 7.88 -22.41 -5.29
CA GLY A 387 7.09 -23.40 -6.02
C GLY A 387 5.74 -22.85 -6.44
N GLU A 388 5.57 -22.73 -7.76
CA GLU A 388 4.37 -22.40 -8.56
C GLU A 388 3.11 -21.83 -7.86
N PRO A 389 2.56 -20.70 -8.35
CA PRO A 389 1.31 -20.16 -7.83
C PRO A 389 0.18 -21.19 -8.00
N MET A 390 -0.40 -21.61 -6.88
CA MET A 390 -1.61 -22.43 -6.84
C MET A 390 -2.63 -21.92 -7.86
N THR A 391 -2.86 -22.72 -8.90
CA THR A 391 -3.81 -22.49 -9.99
C THR A 391 -5.25 -22.62 -9.47
N GLY A 392 -5.68 -21.71 -8.61
CA GLY A 392 -7.08 -21.50 -8.32
C GLY A 392 -7.64 -20.55 -9.37
N LYS A 393 -8.33 -21.09 -10.39
CA LYS A 393 -9.13 -20.33 -11.35
C LYS A 393 -9.86 -19.19 -10.62
N ARG A 394 -9.52 -17.93 -10.92
CA ARG A 394 -10.44 -16.80 -10.69
C ARG A 394 -11.57 -16.98 -11.69
N MET A 395 -12.60 -17.70 -11.29
CA MET A 395 -13.85 -17.79 -12.02
C MET A 395 -14.63 -16.53 -11.64
N PHE A 396 -14.48 -15.48 -12.46
CA PHE A 396 -15.44 -14.39 -12.54
C PHE A 396 -16.72 -15.01 -13.09
N ASP A 397 -17.55 -15.59 -12.23
CA ASP A 397 -18.95 -15.80 -12.59
C ASP A 397 -19.67 -14.50 -12.25
N SER A 398 -20.04 -13.81 -13.33
CA SER A 398 -21.03 -12.74 -13.36
C SER A 398 -22.27 -13.19 -12.60
N ASP A 399 -22.60 -12.52 -11.50
CA ASP A 399 -23.94 -12.38 -10.93
C ASP A 399 -23.78 -11.49 -9.68
N ASP A 400 -23.60 -10.18 -9.88
CA ASP A 400 -23.78 -9.20 -8.80
C ASP A 400 -24.92 -8.28 -9.21
N GLU A 401 -26.08 -8.56 -8.62
CA GLU A 401 -27.24 -7.66 -8.61
C GLU A 401 -26.89 -6.36 -7.87
N GLU A 402 -27.44 -5.30 -8.45
CA GLU A 402 -27.43 -3.90 -8.04
C GLU A 402 -27.83 -3.72 -6.57
N TYR A 403 -26.94 -3.16 -5.75
CA TYR A 403 -27.31 -2.55 -4.47
C TYR A 403 -26.89 -1.09 -4.47
N ASP A 404 -27.91 -0.25 -4.61
CA ASP A 404 -27.90 1.18 -4.41
C ASP A 404 -27.63 1.48 -2.93
N TRP A 405 -26.60 2.29 -2.65
CA TRP A 405 -26.37 2.81 -1.30
C TRP A 405 -26.35 4.34 -1.37
N GLU A 406 -27.53 4.94 -1.24
CA GLU A 406 -27.66 6.30 -0.73
C GLU A 406 -27.35 6.28 0.78
N ILE A 407 -26.20 6.84 1.19
CA ILE A 407 -26.03 7.59 2.45
C ILE A 407 -25.13 8.79 2.19
#